data_AF-A0A915CAR3-F1
#
_entry.id   AF-A0A915CAR3-F1
#
_cell.length_a   1.000
_cell.length_b   1.000
_cell.length_c   1.000
_cell.angle_alpha   90.00
_cell.angle_beta   90.00
_cell.angle_gamma   90.00
#
_symmetry.space_group_name_H-M   'P 1'
#
loop_
_entity.id
_entity.type
_entity.pdbx_description
1 polymer ?
#
loop_
_entity_poly.entity_id
_entity_poly.type
_entity_poly.pdbx_seq_one_letter_code
_entity_poly.pdbx_strand_id
1 'polypeptide(L)'
;FIEWMIGRNGPDTIERYFSDVSNNVYTIMGTNIHGWFTLPWSRNEVRQMANEDSELQDSIDRDFAFYDKTKELCVELALRSGETLHNQKITIVNAEHNAVYGKRFGVLLTPKLIFSSVLAHEMVHSFYIGHSYSDRNIKIFPHSRSGEYDDRYDLMSTANALMHPSTYGLSGPGLNGPHLDYLGWLPMNRVLYFGRDGRHNYTLRLSSLSIPHKSTTAWLLVLIPYDRDDPGNVYTVEYRTPNNYDSGIKQGAVVIHRIQRVGSSYYSMIVTHSRDYYELLEHTEWVHFLDFDSSNKYQYIRIRVERMNRRAHYADVKIISTFDPIACRSFELKKALSSNNINAKSTTVEHICLPSSHAIDEEFLIQKQEKRNRFFDDRQTYGMNACEDGKIWRAIDAYDYVCVDYERIATILEDNQLDSTRRSDDGCRDPYVTRDAFVGDNVCVMKEEHVRIHQENNDFHSHMRNYAFFNGQDTVGV
;
A
#
# COMPACT_ATOMS: atom_id res chain seq x y z
N PHE A 1 13.11 7.53 24.76
CA PHE A 1 13.20 7.58 23.28
C PHE A 1 13.58 6.22 22.69
N ILE A 2 14.71 5.62 23.09
CA ILE A 2 15.11 4.27 22.61
C ILE A 2 13.99 3.24 22.76
N GLU A 3 13.39 3.16 23.95
CA GLU A 3 12.27 2.26 24.22
C GLU A 3 11.06 2.50 23.31
N TRP A 4 10.72 3.77 23.04
CA TRP A 4 9.60 4.13 22.15
C TRP A 4 9.87 3.72 20.69
N MET A 5 11.11 3.89 20.22
CA MET A 5 11.47 3.59 18.83
C MET A 5 11.60 2.08 18.58
N ILE A 6 12.39 1.38 19.40
CA ILE A 6 12.84 0.00 19.13
C ILE A 6 12.68 -0.94 20.35
N GLY A 7 11.83 -0.57 21.32
CA GLY A 7 11.52 -1.42 22.46
C GLY A 7 10.66 -2.62 22.06
N ARG A 8 11.25 -3.83 22.14
CA ARG A 8 10.60 -5.08 21.69
C ARG A 8 9.38 -5.52 22.52
N ASN A 9 9.32 -5.12 23.79
CA ASN A 9 8.30 -5.59 24.72
C ASN A 9 7.23 -4.53 25.04
N GLY A 10 7.40 -3.31 24.53
CA GLY A 10 6.45 -2.23 24.74
C GLY A 10 5.32 -2.32 23.71
N PRO A 11 4.03 -2.31 24.11
CA PRO A 11 2.96 -2.06 23.16
C PRO A 11 3.12 -0.67 22.54
N ASP A 12 2.64 -0.49 21.31
CA ASP A 12 2.60 0.81 20.62
C ASP A 12 3.97 1.51 20.42
N THR A 13 5.09 0.77 20.52
CA THR A 13 6.39 1.26 20.01
C THR A 13 6.34 1.35 18.48
N ILE A 14 7.22 2.17 17.89
CA ILE A 14 7.24 2.36 16.44
C ILE A 14 7.63 1.08 15.72
N GLU A 15 8.65 0.37 16.22
CA GLU A 15 9.04 -0.94 15.69
C GLU A 15 7.89 -1.94 15.77
N ARG A 16 7.20 -2.01 16.92
CA ARG A 16 6.07 -2.92 17.09
C ARG A 16 4.92 -2.58 16.14
N TYR A 17 4.63 -1.30 15.93
CA TYR A 17 3.63 -0.86 14.96
C TYR A 17 3.93 -1.41 13.57
N PHE A 18 5.14 -1.18 13.07
CA PHE A 18 5.53 -1.64 11.74
C PHE A 18 5.58 -3.16 11.63
N SER A 19 6.12 -3.86 12.63
CA SER A 19 6.15 -5.32 12.68
C SER A 19 4.73 -5.93 12.70
N ASP A 20 3.82 -5.43 13.52
CA ASP A 20 2.47 -5.99 13.64
C ASP A 20 1.59 -5.65 12.43
N VAL A 21 1.62 -4.39 11.96
CA VAL A 21 0.81 -3.95 10.80
C VAL A 21 1.29 -4.61 9.50
N SER A 22 2.60 -4.84 9.34
CA SER A 22 3.17 -5.57 8.20
C SER A 22 3.19 -7.10 8.37
N ASN A 23 2.72 -7.63 9.50
CA ASN A 23 2.82 -9.06 9.84
C ASN A 23 4.25 -9.63 9.77
N ASN A 24 5.23 -8.84 10.22
CA ASN A 24 6.67 -9.10 10.24
C ASN A 24 7.37 -9.07 8.87
N VAL A 25 6.69 -8.58 7.83
CA VAL A 25 7.32 -8.36 6.52
C VAL A 25 8.28 -7.17 6.56
N TYR A 26 7.98 -6.17 7.39
CA TYR A 26 8.78 -4.97 7.54
C TYR A 26 9.08 -4.68 9.02
N THR A 27 10.33 -4.30 9.30
CA THR A 27 10.77 -3.88 10.62
C THR A 27 11.78 -2.74 10.48
N ILE A 28 11.90 -1.95 11.54
CA ILE A 28 12.92 -0.92 11.71
C ILE A 28 13.98 -1.32 12.74
N MET A 29 14.02 -2.60 13.11
CA MET A 29 15.10 -3.19 13.89
C MET A 29 16.45 -2.92 13.20
N GLY A 30 17.41 -2.40 13.94
CA GLY A 30 18.69 -1.91 13.40
C GLY A 30 18.77 -0.38 13.28
N THR A 31 17.70 0.36 13.60
CA THR A 31 17.74 1.81 13.70
C THR A 31 18.79 2.27 14.72
N ASN A 32 19.71 3.14 14.31
CA ASN A 32 20.68 3.79 15.19
C ASN A 32 20.08 5.07 15.80
N ILE A 33 20.24 5.23 17.11
CA ILE A 33 19.74 6.39 17.85
C ILE A 33 20.93 7.18 18.39
N HIS A 34 21.15 8.35 17.79
CA HIS A 34 22.33 9.20 18.06
C HIS A 34 22.17 10.09 19.30
N GLY A 35 20.98 10.15 19.90
CA GLY A 35 20.72 10.91 21.14
C GLY A 35 20.25 12.35 20.90
N TRP A 36 20.38 13.18 21.94
CA TRP A 36 19.93 14.59 21.93
C TRP A 36 21.13 15.52 21.83
N PHE A 37 21.09 16.44 20.86
CA PHE A 37 22.11 17.45 20.66
C PHE A 37 21.57 18.83 21.05
N THR A 38 22.28 19.52 21.95
CA THR A 38 21.93 20.89 22.35
C THR A 38 22.54 21.87 21.36
N LEU A 39 21.69 22.52 20.56
CA LEU A 39 22.13 23.58 19.66
C LEU A 39 22.68 24.78 20.46
N PRO A 40 23.82 25.37 20.06
CA PRO A 40 24.39 26.56 20.71
C PRO A 40 23.64 27.87 20.36
N TRP A 41 22.50 27.78 19.68
CA TRP A 41 21.69 28.93 19.25
C TRP A 41 20.34 28.95 19.95
N SER A 42 19.88 30.16 20.28
CA SER A 42 18.51 30.40 20.68
C SER A 42 17.56 30.28 19.50
N ARG A 43 16.28 30.04 19.79
CA ARG A 43 15.22 29.97 18.76
C ARG A 43 15.11 31.24 17.91
N ASN A 44 15.37 32.41 18.49
CA ASN A 44 15.31 33.67 17.75
C ASN A 44 16.47 33.82 16.76
N GLU A 45 17.67 33.39 17.14
CA GLU A 45 18.83 33.39 16.24
C GLU A 45 18.61 32.43 15.07
N VAL A 46 18.09 31.22 15.33
CA VAL A 46 17.78 30.27 14.24
C VAL A 46 16.72 30.82 13.29
N ARG A 47 15.71 31.53 13.79
CA ARG A 47 14.73 32.21 12.91
C ARG A 47 15.37 33.31 12.07
N GLN A 48 16.30 34.08 12.62
CA GLN A 48 17.03 35.09 11.85
C GLN A 48 17.84 34.42 10.74
N MET A 49 18.60 33.36 11.06
CA MET A 49 19.35 32.59 10.07
C MET A 49 18.45 32.03 8.97
N ALA A 50 17.28 31.49 9.31
CA ALA A 50 16.33 30.97 8.33
C ALA A 50 15.77 32.07 7.41
N ASN A 51 15.58 33.29 7.91
CA ASN A 51 15.10 34.44 7.13
C ASN A 51 16.19 35.06 6.25
N GLU A 52 17.46 34.94 6.66
CA GLU A 52 18.62 35.42 5.90
C GLU A 52 19.10 34.43 4.84
N ASP A 53 18.67 33.17 4.92
CA ASP A 53 18.97 32.13 3.95
C ASP A 53 18.11 32.29 2.67
N SER A 54 18.74 32.79 1.60
CA SER A 54 18.07 33.00 0.32
C SER A 54 17.53 31.70 -0.31
N GLU A 55 18.21 30.56 -0.14
CA GLU A 55 17.73 29.29 -0.72
C GLU A 55 16.43 28.84 -0.06
N LEU A 56 16.35 28.95 1.27
CA LEU A 56 15.13 28.61 2.01
C LEU A 56 14.00 29.59 1.71
N GLN A 57 14.29 30.88 1.59
CA GLN A 57 13.27 31.91 1.33
C GLN A 57 12.75 31.91 -0.11
N ASP A 58 13.57 31.55 -1.09
CA ASP A 58 13.18 31.44 -2.49
C ASP A 58 12.45 30.12 -2.81
N SER A 59 12.41 29.20 -1.84
CA SER A 59 11.73 27.91 -1.99
C SER A 59 10.19 28.05 -1.97
N ILE A 60 9.51 27.13 -2.66
CA ILE A 60 8.04 27.02 -2.60
C ILE A 60 7.56 26.71 -1.18
N ASP A 61 8.42 26.10 -0.37
CA ASP A 61 8.16 25.66 1.00
C ASP A 61 8.74 26.62 2.05
N ARG A 62 8.89 27.92 1.73
CA ARG A 62 9.46 28.94 2.64
C ARG A 62 8.82 28.97 4.04
N ASP A 63 7.55 28.57 4.16
CA ASP A 63 6.83 28.51 5.44
C ASP A 63 7.45 27.45 6.39
N PHE A 64 8.25 26.52 5.84
CA PHE A 64 9.04 25.53 6.57
C PHE A 64 10.50 25.95 6.81
N ALA A 65 10.95 27.11 6.33
CA ALA A 65 12.35 27.54 6.38
C ALA A 65 12.96 27.47 7.79
N PHE A 66 12.21 27.89 8.83
CA PHE A 66 12.67 27.79 10.21
C PHE A 66 12.95 26.34 10.65
N TYR A 67 12.08 25.41 10.25
CA TYR A 67 12.18 24.00 10.59
C TYR A 67 13.33 23.33 9.84
N ASP A 68 13.47 23.63 8.55
CA ASP A 68 14.57 23.14 7.72
C ASP A 68 15.92 23.64 8.24
N LYS A 69 16.02 24.93 8.56
CA LYS A 69 17.24 25.49 9.16
C LYS A 69 17.55 24.86 10.52
N THR A 70 16.53 24.65 11.37
CA THR A 70 16.73 23.97 12.66
C THR A 70 17.24 22.54 12.47
N LYS A 71 16.68 21.83 11.48
CA LYS A 71 17.07 20.45 11.14
C LYS A 71 18.51 20.41 10.62
N GLU A 72 18.87 21.30 9.70
CA GLU A 72 20.23 21.47 9.16
C GLU A 72 21.25 21.68 10.28
N LEU A 73 21.02 22.66 11.17
CA LEU A 73 21.93 22.95 12.29
C LEU A 73 22.08 21.74 13.25
N CYS A 74 21.00 20.97 13.46
CA CYS A 74 21.03 19.77 14.29
C CYS A 74 21.88 18.66 13.65
N VAL A 75 21.74 18.47 12.34
CA VAL A 75 22.53 17.50 11.57
C VAL A 75 24.00 17.89 11.56
N GLU A 76 24.32 19.15 11.27
CA GLU A 76 25.71 19.62 11.30
C GLU A 76 26.38 19.41 12.66
N LEU A 77 25.67 19.71 13.75
CA LEU A 77 26.21 19.54 15.09
C LEU A 77 26.47 18.07 15.42
N ALA A 78 25.56 17.17 15.03
CA ALA A 78 25.74 15.73 15.21
C ALA A 78 26.95 15.22 14.41
N LEU A 79 27.11 15.63 13.15
CA LEU A 79 28.27 15.29 12.32
C LEU A 79 29.58 15.81 12.92
N ARG A 80 29.61 17.07 13.40
CA ARG A 80 30.78 17.63 14.10
C ARG A 80 31.11 16.90 15.41
N SER A 81 30.12 16.26 16.01
CA SER A 81 30.28 15.42 17.21
C SER A 81 30.79 14.01 16.89
N GLY A 82 31.02 13.69 15.61
CA GLY A 82 31.57 12.41 15.15
C GLY A 82 30.51 11.38 14.75
N GLU A 83 29.23 11.75 14.69
CA GLU A 83 28.17 10.85 14.25
C GLU A 83 28.23 10.61 12.73
N THR A 84 27.86 9.40 12.32
CA THR A 84 27.64 9.07 10.90
C THR A 84 26.15 8.97 10.65
N LEU A 85 25.63 9.84 9.78
CA LEU A 85 24.20 9.97 9.49
C LEU A 85 23.93 9.64 8.01
N HIS A 86 22.79 9.02 7.74
CA HIS A 86 22.26 8.87 6.37
C HIS A 86 21.65 10.21 5.90
N ASN A 87 21.37 10.43 4.60
CA ASN A 87 20.75 11.70 4.18
C ASN A 87 19.35 11.87 4.76
N GLN A 88 18.54 10.82 4.66
CA GLN A 88 17.19 10.72 5.20
C GLN A 88 17.24 10.13 6.61
N LYS A 89 16.65 10.86 7.56
CA LYS A 89 16.69 10.53 8.99
C LYS A 89 15.44 11.05 9.68
N ILE A 90 15.16 10.51 10.87
CA ILE A 90 14.15 11.06 11.77
C ILE A 90 14.85 12.08 12.66
N THR A 91 14.50 13.35 12.54
CA THR A 91 15.01 14.42 13.40
C THR A 91 13.90 14.89 14.32
N ILE A 92 14.22 15.05 15.60
CA ILE A 92 13.31 15.64 16.58
C ILE A 92 13.93 16.93 17.08
N VAL A 93 13.19 18.02 16.94
CA VAL A 93 13.64 19.34 17.38
C VAL A 93 12.73 19.86 18.47
N ASN A 94 13.32 20.40 19.54
CA ASN A 94 12.55 21.05 20.61
C ASN A 94 12.18 22.49 20.19
N ALA A 95 11.38 22.61 19.13
CA ALA A 95 11.01 23.87 18.50
C ALA A 95 9.48 24.06 18.47
N GLU A 96 8.98 24.77 17.45
CA GLU A 96 7.54 25.04 17.22
C GLU A 96 6.72 23.79 16.95
N HIS A 97 5.48 23.93 16.45
CA HIS A 97 4.57 22.81 16.26
C HIS A 97 4.52 22.42 14.79
N ASN A 98 5.19 21.33 14.45
CA ASN A 98 5.15 20.75 13.12
C ASN A 98 5.53 19.25 13.12
N ALA A 99 5.02 18.54 12.14
CA ALA A 99 5.41 17.19 11.78
C ALA A 99 5.37 17.12 10.26
N VAL A 100 6.46 16.66 9.65
CA VAL A 100 6.56 16.63 8.19
C VAL A 100 7.57 15.60 7.73
N TYR A 101 7.25 14.97 6.60
CA TYR A 101 8.17 14.20 5.80
C TYR A 101 8.66 15.02 4.60
N GLY A 102 9.98 15.18 4.49
CA GLY A 102 10.64 15.74 3.31
C GLY A 102 11.40 14.68 2.53
N LYS A 103 11.23 14.64 1.20
CA LYS A 103 11.91 13.65 0.33
C LYS A 103 13.44 13.69 0.44
N ARG A 104 14.03 14.84 0.75
CA ARG A 104 15.50 14.99 0.84
C ARG A 104 16.06 14.57 2.19
N PHE A 105 15.37 14.94 3.27
CA PHE A 105 15.94 14.87 4.62
C PHE A 105 15.21 13.90 5.56
N GLY A 106 14.13 13.26 5.12
CA GLY A 106 13.31 12.37 5.92
C GLY A 106 12.34 13.12 6.86
N VAL A 107 12.08 12.53 8.02
CA VAL A 107 11.04 12.99 8.97
C VAL A 107 11.56 14.09 9.89
N LEU A 108 10.69 15.03 10.23
CA LEU A 108 10.89 16.01 11.31
C LEU A 108 9.70 15.97 12.26
N LEU A 109 9.95 15.88 13.57
CA LEU A 109 8.94 15.99 14.61
C LEU A 109 9.27 17.06 15.65
N THR A 110 8.22 17.54 16.31
CA THR A 110 8.28 18.55 17.36
C THR A 110 7.44 18.14 18.59
N PRO A 111 7.64 18.77 19.77
CA PRO A 111 7.17 18.21 21.04
C PRO A 111 5.65 18.02 21.19
N LYS A 112 4.79 18.78 20.49
CA LYS A 112 3.33 18.55 20.57
C LYS A 112 2.85 17.41 19.70
N LEU A 113 3.66 16.98 18.74
CA LEU A 113 3.33 15.94 17.76
C LEU A 113 4.22 14.70 17.95
N ILE A 114 4.87 14.59 19.11
CA ILE A 114 5.76 13.47 19.46
C ILE A 114 4.95 12.29 20.04
N PHE A 115 4.15 11.64 19.19
CA PHE A 115 3.42 10.43 19.56
C PHE A 115 3.35 9.42 18.42
N SER A 116 3.07 8.16 18.75
CA SER A 116 3.24 7.02 17.84
C SER A 116 2.55 7.19 16.49
N SER A 117 1.27 7.59 16.45
CA SER A 117 0.56 7.75 15.18
C SER A 117 1.19 8.78 14.26
N VAL A 118 1.63 9.94 14.77
CA VAL A 118 2.26 10.97 13.92
C VAL A 118 3.59 10.48 13.39
N LEU A 119 4.44 9.89 14.23
CA LEU A 119 5.72 9.39 13.74
C LEU A 119 5.53 8.29 12.68
N ALA A 120 4.63 7.34 12.93
CA ALA A 120 4.30 6.31 11.95
C ALA A 120 3.72 6.91 10.66
N HIS A 121 2.87 7.94 10.75
CA HIS A 121 2.31 8.65 9.60
C HIS A 121 3.40 9.27 8.72
N GLU A 122 4.30 10.07 9.33
CA GLU A 122 5.41 10.69 8.58
C GLU A 122 6.37 9.65 8.01
N MET A 123 6.61 8.56 8.73
CA MET A 123 7.40 7.45 8.20
C MET A 123 6.71 6.77 7.02
N VAL A 124 5.39 6.64 7.02
CA VAL A 124 4.67 6.00 5.90
C VAL A 124 4.70 6.85 4.63
N HIS A 125 4.80 8.17 4.72
CA HIS A 125 5.04 9.02 3.54
C HIS A 125 6.32 8.66 2.77
N SER A 126 7.29 8.05 3.43
CA SER A 126 8.52 7.55 2.80
C SER A 126 8.28 6.37 1.85
N PHE A 127 7.12 5.70 1.95
CA PHE A 127 6.67 4.65 1.04
C PHE A 127 5.80 5.18 -0.11
N TYR A 128 5.83 6.48 -0.41
CA TYR A 128 5.03 7.10 -1.48
C TYR A 128 3.51 6.98 -1.28
N ILE A 129 3.10 6.82 -0.02
CA ILE A 129 1.70 6.86 0.38
C ILE A 129 1.36 8.31 0.77
N GLY A 130 0.29 8.85 0.18
CA GLY A 130 -0.24 10.17 0.51
C GLY A 130 -1.19 10.13 1.71
N HIS A 131 -1.78 11.27 2.07
CA HIS A 131 -2.88 11.30 3.04
C HIS A 131 -4.06 10.46 2.55
N SER A 132 -4.89 9.99 3.47
CA SER A 132 -6.16 9.37 3.12
C SER A 132 -7.29 10.38 3.07
N TYR A 133 -8.25 10.11 2.20
CA TYR A 133 -9.35 11.01 1.85
C TYR A 133 -10.69 10.36 2.15
N SER A 134 -11.76 11.14 2.19
CA SER A 134 -13.11 10.67 1.93
C SER A 134 -13.66 11.26 0.63
N ASP A 135 -14.74 10.69 0.12
CA ASP A 135 -15.51 11.23 -1.00
C ASP A 135 -16.41 12.42 -0.61
N ARG A 136 -16.38 12.86 0.66
CA ARG A 136 -17.18 13.98 1.13
C ARG A 136 -16.52 15.31 0.79
N ASN A 137 -17.34 16.29 0.46
CA ASN A 137 -16.87 17.64 0.20
C ASN A 137 -16.71 18.45 1.51
N ILE A 138 -15.80 18.03 2.39
CA ILE A 138 -15.53 18.70 3.68
C ILE A 138 -14.05 18.97 3.87
N LYS A 139 -13.71 20.03 4.62
CA LYS A 139 -12.33 20.31 5.03
C LYS A 139 -12.15 20.02 6.51
N ILE A 140 -11.27 19.06 6.84
CA ILE A 140 -10.94 18.71 8.22
C ILE A 140 -10.01 19.75 8.84
N PHE A 141 -9.02 20.20 8.08
CA PHE A 141 -8.11 21.26 8.50
C PHE A 141 -8.18 22.46 7.55
N PRO A 142 -7.92 23.70 8.00
CA PRO A 142 -7.98 24.88 7.14
C PRO A 142 -7.13 24.79 5.87
N HIS A 143 -5.96 24.15 5.99
CA HIS A 143 -4.98 23.99 4.90
C HIS A 143 -5.20 22.71 4.08
N SER A 144 -6.11 21.82 4.51
CA SER A 144 -6.34 20.55 3.81
C SER A 144 -7.23 20.74 2.58
N ARG A 145 -7.08 19.81 1.64
CA ARG A 145 -7.99 19.63 0.51
C ARG A 145 -9.31 19.04 1.00
N SER A 146 -10.31 19.06 0.11
CA SER A 146 -11.61 18.47 0.41
C SER A 146 -11.49 16.95 0.56
N GLY A 147 -12.08 16.40 1.62
CA GLY A 147 -12.01 14.99 2.00
C GLY A 147 -10.70 14.57 2.66
N GLU A 148 -9.63 15.37 2.58
CA GLU A 148 -8.32 15.02 3.13
C GLU A 148 -8.35 14.92 4.67
N TYR A 149 -7.72 13.89 5.22
CA TYR A 149 -7.74 13.51 6.64
C TYR A 149 -9.11 13.06 7.18
N ASP A 150 -10.06 12.75 6.30
CA ASP A 150 -11.41 12.35 6.71
C ASP A 150 -11.61 10.82 6.74
N ASP A 151 -10.62 10.03 6.30
CA ASP A 151 -10.64 8.58 6.48
C ASP A 151 -10.27 8.21 7.91
N ARG A 152 -11.29 8.08 8.75
CA ARG A 152 -11.09 7.78 10.17
C ARG A 152 -10.53 6.39 10.47
N TYR A 153 -10.46 5.50 9.48
CA TYR A 153 -10.03 4.11 9.60
C TYR A 153 -8.56 3.90 9.22
N ASP A 154 -7.85 4.95 8.83
CA ASP A 154 -6.49 4.87 8.30
C ASP A 154 -5.49 5.79 9.03
N LEU A 155 -4.27 5.28 9.21
CA LEU A 155 -3.15 6.04 9.79
C LEU A 155 -2.85 7.31 8.98
N MET A 156 -3.08 7.32 7.67
CA MET A 156 -2.80 8.48 6.82
C MET A 156 -3.85 9.60 6.93
N SER A 157 -4.76 9.49 7.91
CA SER A 157 -5.61 10.59 8.40
C SER A 157 -5.31 10.95 9.86
N THR A 158 -4.08 10.71 10.33
CA THR A 158 -3.64 11.03 11.69
C THR A 158 -4.03 12.46 12.09
N ALA A 159 -4.34 12.64 13.38
CA ALA A 159 -4.98 13.82 14.00
C ALA A 159 -6.51 13.92 13.83
N ASN A 160 -7.15 13.21 12.90
CA ASN A 160 -8.62 13.02 12.87
C ASN A 160 -9.05 11.54 12.83
N ALA A 161 -8.10 10.62 12.68
CA ALA A 161 -8.31 9.18 12.73
C ALA A 161 -8.76 8.66 14.11
N LEU A 162 -9.35 7.45 14.14
CA LEU A 162 -9.81 6.77 15.35
C LEU A 162 -8.65 6.15 16.14
N MET A 163 -7.82 7.00 16.73
CA MET A 163 -6.66 6.63 17.55
C MET A 163 -7.07 6.21 18.97
N HIS A 164 -6.21 5.43 19.64
CA HIS A 164 -6.37 5.07 21.05
C HIS A 164 -5.22 5.62 21.93
N PRO A 165 -5.44 5.83 23.24
CA PRO A 165 -4.37 6.17 24.17
C PRO A 165 -3.36 5.03 24.33
N SER A 166 -2.07 5.39 24.37
CA SER A 166 -0.94 4.49 24.57
C SER A 166 0.09 5.12 25.52
N THR A 167 1.11 4.35 25.90
CA THR A 167 2.25 4.84 26.72
C THR A 167 3.02 5.96 26.03
N TYR A 168 2.97 6.05 24.70
CA TYR A 168 3.71 7.03 23.90
C TYR A 168 2.78 8.03 23.21
N GLY A 169 1.67 8.40 23.87
CA GLY A 169 0.67 9.32 23.35
C GLY A 169 -0.46 8.60 22.63
N LEU A 170 -0.91 9.12 21.48
CA LEU A 170 -1.92 8.43 20.67
C LEU A 170 -1.28 7.44 19.70
N SER A 171 -1.93 6.29 19.52
CA SER A 171 -1.51 5.23 18.60
C SER A 171 -2.70 4.77 17.75
N GLY A 172 -2.41 4.08 16.65
CA GLY A 172 -3.41 3.62 15.70
C GLY A 172 -4.07 4.75 14.88
N PRO A 173 -5.13 4.44 14.11
CA PRO A 173 -5.48 3.08 13.65
C PRO A 173 -4.35 2.46 12.83
N GLY A 174 -4.48 1.18 12.48
CA GLY A 174 -3.56 0.57 11.51
C GLY A 174 -3.73 1.17 10.11
N LEU A 175 -2.80 0.91 9.18
CA LEU A 175 -3.00 1.24 7.77
C LEU A 175 -4.24 0.54 7.20
N ASN A 176 -4.95 1.20 6.30
CA ASN A 176 -6.04 0.60 5.57
C ASN A 176 -5.54 -0.45 4.57
N GLY A 177 -6.41 -1.39 4.25
CA GLY A 177 -6.21 -2.48 3.32
C GLY A 177 -5.64 -2.03 1.99
N PRO A 178 -6.09 -0.92 1.36
CA PRO A 178 -5.48 -0.50 0.13
C PRO A 178 -4.01 -0.08 0.26
N HIS A 179 -3.60 0.52 1.38
CA HIS A 179 -2.19 0.82 1.64
C HIS A 179 -1.40 -0.44 2.00
N LEU A 180 -2.00 -1.39 2.73
CA LEU A 180 -1.36 -2.67 3.04
C LEU A 180 -1.10 -3.50 1.77
N ASP A 181 -2.06 -3.58 0.84
CA ASP A 181 -1.87 -4.26 -0.45
C ASP A 181 -0.79 -3.56 -1.27
N TYR A 182 -0.85 -2.23 -1.37
CA TYR A 182 0.15 -1.42 -2.07
C TYR A 182 1.59 -1.73 -1.65
N LEU A 183 1.82 -1.96 -0.34
CA LEU A 183 3.13 -2.26 0.24
C LEU A 183 3.53 -3.74 0.14
N GLY A 184 2.63 -4.64 -0.25
CA GLY A 184 2.84 -6.09 -0.16
C GLY A 184 2.80 -6.60 1.28
N TRP A 185 2.09 -5.90 2.18
CA TRP A 185 1.93 -6.26 3.59
C TRP A 185 0.68 -7.11 3.86
N LEU A 186 -0.07 -7.43 2.80
CA LEU A 186 -1.08 -8.49 2.81
C LEU A 186 -0.50 -9.74 2.15
N PRO A 187 -0.90 -10.94 2.59
CA PRO A 187 -0.52 -12.16 1.89
C PRO A 187 -1.30 -12.26 0.57
N MET A 188 -0.60 -12.44 -0.55
CA MET A 188 -1.17 -12.38 -1.91
C MET A 188 -2.32 -13.37 -2.12
N ASN A 189 -2.28 -14.53 -1.46
CA ASN A 189 -3.31 -15.56 -1.56
C ASN A 189 -4.60 -15.24 -0.76
N ARG A 190 -4.64 -14.10 -0.04
CA ARG A 190 -5.82 -13.60 0.69
C ARG A 190 -6.26 -12.21 0.24
N VAL A 191 -5.76 -11.76 -0.91
CA VAL A 191 -6.28 -10.60 -1.65
C VAL A 191 -7.03 -11.13 -2.87
N LEU A 192 -8.31 -10.78 -2.98
CA LEU A 192 -9.18 -11.28 -4.04
C LEU A 192 -9.40 -10.21 -5.11
N TYR A 193 -9.03 -10.48 -6.36
CA TYR A 193 -9.47 -9.67 -7.49
C TYR A 193 -10.81 -10.19 -8.03
N PHE A 194 -11.90 -9.49 -7.72
CA PHE A 194 -13.27 -9.94 -7.95
C PHE A 194 -13.59 -10.03 -9.46
N GLY A 195 -14.16 -11.16 -9.89
CA GLY A 195 -14.50 -11.43 -11.29
C GLY A 195 -13.43 -12.23 -12.06
N ARG A 196 -12.20 -12.34 -11.53
CA ARG A 196 -11.10 -13.07 -12.19
C ARG A 196 -11.38 -14.55 -12.40
N ASP A 197 -12.15 -15.16 -11.53
CA ASP A 197 -12.57 -16.56 -11.60
C ASP A 197 -13.86 -16.77 -12.43
N GLY A 198 -14.32 -15.73 -13.14
CA GLY A 198 -15.56 -15.73 -13.91
C GLY A 198 -16.84 -15.62 -13.08
N ARG A 199 -16.74 -15.50 -11.75
CA ARG A 199 -17.91 -15.33 -10.88
C ARG A 199 -18.18 -13.85 -10.63
N HIS A 200 -19.44 -13.46 -10.81
CA HIS A 200 -19.89 -12.06 -10.71
C HIS A 200 -20.86 -11.81 -9.56
N ASN A 201 -21.27 -12.86 -8.83
CA ASN A 201 -22.23 -12.80 -7.74
C ASN A 201 -22.00 -13.94 -6.75
N TYR A 202 -21.43 -13.65 -5.58
CA TYR A 202 -21.28 -14.63 -4.51
C TYR A 202 -21.03 -13.97 -3.16
N THR A 203 -21.20 -14.77 -2.11
CA THR A 203 -20.85 -14.40 -0.74
C THR A 203 -19.47 -14.94 -0.41
N LEU A 204 -18.63 -14.10 0.18
CA LEU A 204 -17.31 -14.45 0.67
C LEU A 204 -17.18 -14.03 2.13
N ARG A 205 -16.22 -14.63 2.83
CA ARG A 205 -15.88 -14.26 4.20
C ARG A 205 -14.64 -13.36 4.20
N LEU A 206 -14.76 -12.22 4.87
CA LEU A 206 -13.65 -11.33 5.21
C LEU A 206 -13.22 -11.59 6.65
N SER A 207 -11.93 -11.81 6.87
CA SER A 207 -11.28 -11.73 8.17
C SER A 207 -10.95 -10.27 8.48
N SER A 208 -10.94 -9.89 9.75
CA SER A 208 -10.59 -8.53 10.12
C SER A 208 -9.10 -8.25 9.96
N LEU A 209 -8.74 -7.11 9.35
CA LEU A 209 -7.35 -6.62 9.27
C LEU A 209 -6.78 -6.19 10.62
N SER A 210 -7.63 -5.96 11.61
CA SER A 210 -7.26 -5.59 12.98
C SER A 210 -6.70 -6.79 13.79
N ILE A 211 -6.68 -7.98 13.19
CA ILE A 211 -6.23 -9.24 13.78
C ILE A 211 -5.00 -9.76 13.02
N PRO A 212 -3.97 -10.27 13.71
CA PRO A 212 -2.81 -10.86 13.05
C PRO A 212 -3.22 -11.92 12.01
N HIS A 213 -2.67 -11.83 10.80
CA HIS A 213 -3.15 -12.59 9.65
C HIS A 213 -3.08 -14.11 9.89
N LYS A 214 -2.04 -14.58 10.60
CA LYS A 214 -1.87 -16.00 10.98
C LYS A 214 -3.00 -16.56 11.87
N SER A 215 -3.77 -15.71 12.53
CA SER A 215 -4.87 -16.11 13.42
C SER A 215 -6.19 -16.29 12.68
N THR A 216 -6.21 -16.02 11.38
CA THR A 216 -7.41 -16.06 10.54
C THR A 216 -7.10 -16.69 9.18
N THR A 217 -8.11 -17.15 8.44
CA THR A 217 -7.90 -17.88 7.17
C THR A 217 -8.69 -17.35 5.97
N ALA A 218 -9.72 -16.52 6.18
CA ALA A 218 -10.56 -16.00 5.10
C ALA A 218 -9.93 -14.81 4.35
N TRP A 219 -10.59 -14.24 3.34
CA TRP A 219 -10.05 -13.10 2.60
C TRP A 219 -9.77 -11.90 3.51
N LEU A 220 -8.72 -11.12 3.25
CA LEU A 220 -8.39 -9.91 4.01
C LEU A 220 -8.81 -8.65 3.25
N LEU A 221 -8.75 -8.71 1.92
CA LEU A 221 -9.10 -7.61 1.04
C LEU A 221 -9.75 -8.14 -0.24
N VAL A 222 -10.74 -7.42 -0.74
CA VAL A 222 -11.33 -7.66 -2.06
C VAL A 222 -11.13 -6.41 -2.91
N LEU A 223 -10.60 -6.59 -4.11
CA LEU A 223 -10.42 -5.58 -5.15
C LEU A 223 -11.53 -5.77 -6.19
N ILE A 224 -12.40 -4.78 -6.34
CA ILE A 224 -13.51 -4.80 -7.29
C ILE A 224 -13.23 -3.78 -8.40
N PRO A 225 -12.91 -4.20 -9.63
CA PRO A 225 -12.64 -3.27 -10.72
C PRO A 225 -13.88 -2.48 -11.13
N TYR A 226 -13.65 -1.24 -11.53
CA TYR A 226 -14.70 -0.36 -12.05
C TYR A 226 -14.31 0.41 -13.31
N ASP A 227 -13.03 0.39 -13.69
CA ASP A 227 -12.53 1.01 -14.91
C ASP A 227 -11.99 -0.05 -15.87
N ARG A 228 -12.62 -0.19 -17.02
CA ARG A 228 -12.22 -1.16 -18.06
C ARG A 228 -10.90 -0.83 -18.76
N ASP A 229 -10.45 0.41 -18.64
CA ASP A 229 -9.24 0.88 -19.32
C ASP A 229 -8.02 0.92 -18.37
N ASP A 230 -8.23 0.80 -17.06
CA ASP A 230 -7.17 0.67 -16.05
C ASP A 230 -7.56 -0.34 -14.95
N PRO A 231 -7.01 -1.57 -14.96
CA PRO A 231 -7.31 -2.58 -13.94
C PRO A 231 -6.78 -2.23 -12.54
N GLY A 232 -6.03 -1.14 -12.38
CA GLY A 232 -5.64 -0.63 -11.05
C GLY A 232 -6.72 0.18 -10.36
N ASN A 233 -7.71 0.65 -11.12
CA ASN A 233 -8.82 1.43 -10.59
C ASN A 233 -9.87 0.46 -10.04
N VAL A 234 -9.77 0.23 -8.73
CA VAL A 234 -10.63 -0.69 -7.99
C VAL A 234 -11.26 -0.01 -6.79
N TYR A 235 -12.44 -0.50 -6.40
CA TYR A 235 -12.93 -0.34 -5.04
C TYR A 235 -12.36 -1.47 -4.19
N THR A 236 -11.84 -1.14 -3.02
CA THR A 236 -11.42 -2.15 -2.04
C THR A 236 -12.50 -2.36 -1.00
N VAL A 237 -12.62 -3.59 -0.50
CA VAL A 237 -13.55 -3.96 0.58
C VAL A 237 -12.78 -4.68 1.67
N GLU A 238 -12.84 -4.15 2.88
CA GLU A 238 -12.11 -4.66 4.04
C GLU A 238 -13.00 -4.72 5.28
N TYR A 239 -12.60 -5.55 6.25
CA TYR A 239 -13.28 -5.65 7.54
C TYR A 239 -12.38 -5.16 8.69
N ARG A 240 -12.85 -4.20 9.48
CA ARG A 240 -12.13 -3.62 10.63
C ARG A 240 -12.87 -3.93 11.92
N THR A 241 -12.14 -4.23 13.00
CA THR A 241 -12.69 -4.51 14.34
C THR A 241 -11.91 -3.74 15.41
N PRO A 242 -12.52 -3.45 16.58
CA PRO A 242 -11.87 -2.66 17.63
C PRO A 242 -10.84 -3.49 18.40
N ASN A 243 -9.72 -3.82 17.74
CA ASN A 243 -8.67 -4.67 18.30
C ASN A 243 -7.28 -4.19 17.85
N ASN A 244 -6.28 -4.40 18.71
CA ASN A 244 -4.90 -3.99 18.47
C ASN A 244 -4.81 -2.49 18.13
N TYR A 245 -4.14 -2.10 17.04
CA TYR A 245 -4.03 -0.71 16.61
C TYR A 245 -5.39 -0.07 16.28
N ASP A 246 -6.41 -0.86 16.01
CA ASP A 246 -7.76 -0.36 15.73
C ASP A 246 -8.63 -0.24 16.97
N SER A 247 -8.06 -0.29 18.18
CA SER A 247 -8.83 -0.22 19.43
C SER A 247 -9.63 1.09 19.59
N GLY A 248 -9.26 2.16 18.86
CA GLY A 248 -10.04 3.40 18.80
C GLY A 248 -11.32 3.32 17.95
N ILE A 249 -11.47 2.28 17.12
CA ILE A 249 -12.70 2.04 16.36
C ILE A 249 -13.84 1.68 17.31
N LYS A 250 -15.06 2.14 17.02
CA LYS A 250 -16.21 1.94 17.93
C LYS A 250 -16.84 0.56 17.84
N GLN A 251 -16.84 -0.03 16.66
CA GLN A 251 -17.44 -1.34 16.39
C GLN A 251 -16.87 -1.94 15.12
N GLY A 252 -17.05 -3.26 14.98
CA GLY A 252 -16.70 -3.91 13.73
C GLY A 252 -17.54 -3.39 12.57
N ALA A 253 -16.90 -3.04 11.46
CA ALA A 253 -17.54 -2.51 10.25
C ALA A 253 -16.80 -2.98 8.99
N VAL A 254 -17.55 -3.21 7.91
CA VAL A 254 -16.98 -3.30 6.57
C VAL A 254 -16.88 -1.89 6.02
N VAL A 255 -15.71 -1.53 5.48
CA VAL A 255 -15.49 -0.22 4.85
C VAL A 255 -15.02 -0.42 3.42
N ILE A 256 -15.28 0.60 2.59
CA ILE A 256 -14.97 0.59 1.16
C ILE A 256 -14.07 1.78 0.86
N HIS A 257 -12.98 1.54 0.15
CA HIS A 257 -12.14 2.61 -0.37
C HIS A 257 -12.07 2.59 -1.88
N ARG A 258 -11.74 3.73 -2.47
CA ARG A 258 -11.36 3.88 -3.87
C ARG A 258 -9.90 4.32 -3.91
N ILE A 259 -9.11 3.73 -4.78
CA ILE A 259 -7.71 4.12 -4.96
C ILE A 259 -7.62 5.22 -6.02
N GLN A 260 -6.73 6.18 -5.80
CA GLN A 260 -6.39 7.18 -6.79
C GLN A 260 -4.88 7.43 -6.78
N ARG A 261 -4.25 7.34 -7.96
CA ARG A 261 -2.85 7.75 -8.13
C ARG A 261 -2.79 9.21 -8.57
N VAL A 262 -1.99 10.02 -7.89
CA VAL A 262 -1.75 11.42 -8.26
C VAL A 262 -0.25 11.69 -8.25
N GLY A 263 0.34 11.90 -9.43
CA GLY A 263 1.78 12.04 -9.60
C GLY A 263 2.51 10.75 -9.20
N SER A 264 3.44 10.85 -8.25
CA SER A 264 4.18 9.71 -7.71
C SER A 264 3.53 9.06 -6.49
N SER A 265 2.52 9.70 -5.89
CA SER A 265 1.91 9.23 -4.64
C SER A 265 0.60 8.48 -4.89
N TYR A 266 0.36 7.51 -4.02
CA TYR A 266 -0.89 6.75 -3.98
C TYR A 266 -1.76 7.25 -2.85
N TYR A 267 -3.04 7.47 -3.15
CA TYR A 267 -4.03 7.97 -2.22
C TYR A 267 -5.17 6.97 -2.14
N SER A 268 -5.70 6.79 -0.93
CA SER A 268 -6.92 6.05 -0.70
C SER A 268 -8.05 7.02 -0.33
N MET A 269 -9.26 6.72 -0.77
CA MET A 269 -10.45 7.52 -0.51
C MET A 269 -11.55 6.63 0.04
N ILE A 270 -11.90 6.77 1.33
CA ILE A 270 -13.03 6.06 1.91
C ILE A 270 -14.35 6.56 1.28
N VAL A 271 -15.25 5.63 0.97
CA VAL A 271 -16.49 5.91 0.26
C VAL A 271 -17.66 5.98 1.24
N THR A 272 -18.47 7.03 1.12
CA THR A 272 -19.65 7.22 1.96
C THR A 272 -20.79 6.31 1.48
N HIS A 273 -21.43 5.61 2.42
CA HIS A 273 -22.56 4.74 2.13
C HIS A 273 -23.91 5.43 2.36
N SER A 274 -24.10 6.17 3.45
CA SER A 274 -25.37 6.86 3.74
C SER A 274 -25.19 7.99 4.76
N ARG A 275 -25.78 9.17 4.52
CA ARG A 275 -25.91 10.29 5.49
C ARG A 275 -24.70 10.45 6.42
N ASP A 276 -23.51 10.56 5.83
CA ASP A 276 -22.21 10.75 6.49
C ASP A 276 -21.57 9.55 7.21
N TYR A 277 -22.08 8.32 6.99
CA TYR A 277 -21.47 7.09 7.50
C TYR A 277 -20.68 6.36 6.41
N TYR A 278 -19.52 5.84 6.81
CA TYR A 278 -18.67 4.99 5.98
C TYR A 278 -18.94 3.50 6.21
N GLU A 279 -19.44 3.16 7.40
CA GLU A 279 -19.58 1.80 7.85
C GLU A 279 -20.73 1.08 7.16
N LEU A 280 -20.42 -0.08 6.59
CA LEU A 280 -21.40 -1.11 6.33
C LEU A 280 -21.47 -2.05 7.53
N LEU A 281 -22.67 -2.10 8.12
CA LEU A 281 -23.02 -2.96 9.23
C LEU A 281 -23.84 -4.15 8.72
N GLU A 282 -24.09 -5.10 9.61
CA GLU A 282 -24.91 -6.26 9.30
C GLU A 282 -26.26 -5.84 8.68
N HIS A 283 -26.56 -6.42 7.52
CA HIS A 283 -27.73 -6.17 6.68
C HIS A 283 -27.78 -4.82 5.95
N THR A 284 -26.73 -3.98 6.01
CA THR A 284 -26.63 -2.78 5.16
C THR A 284 -26.01 -3.09 3.80
N GLU A 285 -26.24 -2.21 2.82
CA GLU A 285 -25.73 -2.40 1.47
C GLU A 285 -25.30 -1.11 0.79
N TRP A 286 -24.18 -1.17 0.10
CA TRP A 286 -23.72 -0.12 -0.79
C TRP A 286 -23.96 -0.52 -2.24
N VAL A 287 -24.46 0.42 -3.04
CA VAL A 287 -24.68 0.26 -4.47
C VAL A 287 -24.03 1.42 -5.20
N HIS A 288 -23.20 1.10 -6.19
CA HIS A 288 -22.56 2.09 -7.04
C HIS A 288 -22.84 1.78 -8.51
N PHE A 289 -23.25 2.82 -9.21
CA PHE A 289 -23.63 2.76 -10.61
C PHE A 289 -22.45 3.23 -11.47
N LEU A 290 -22.06 2.38 -12.43
CA LEU A 290 -20.88 2.62 -13.27
C LEU A 290 -21.24 3.40 -14.54
N ASP A 291 -21.90 2.74 -15.48
CA ASP A 291 -22.39 3.32 -16.74
C ASP A 291 -23.38 2.32 -17.39
N PHE A 292 -23.92 2.70 -18.54
CA PHE A 292 -24.62 1.83 -19.47
C PHE A 292 -23.65 1.30 -20.52
N ASP A 293 -23.80 0.04 -20.91
CA ASP A 293 -23.17 -0.45 -22.13
C ASP A 293 -23.93 -0.01 -23.39
N SER A 294 -23.36 -0.28 -24.56
CA SER A 294 -23.98 0.01 -25.87
C SER A 294 -25.27 -0.78 -26.14
N SER A 295 -25.60 -1.77 -25.31
CA SER A 295 -26.87 -2.51 -25.32
C SER A 295 -27.87 -1.96 -24.30
N ASN A 296 -27.60 -0.79 -23.70
CA ASN A 296 -28.37 -0.16 -22.63
C ASN A 296 -28.51 -1.03 -21.35
N LYS A 297 -27.61 -1.99 -21.14
CA LYS A 297 -27.55 -2.75 -19.90
C LYS A 297 -26.83 -1.93 -18.84
N TYR A 298 -27.45 -1.87 -17.67
CA TYR A 298 -26.92 -1.15 -16.53
C TYR A 298 -25.71 -1.89 -15.93
N GLN A 299 -24.58 -1.20 -15.76
CA GLN A 299 -23.43 -1.71 -15.01
C GLN A 299 -23.39 -1.14 -13.60
N TYR A 300 -23.27 -2.02 -12.60
CA TYR A 300 -23.25 -1.63 -11.19
C TYR A 300 -22.44 -2.59 -10.34
N ILE A 301 -22.06 -2.11 -9.16
CA ILE A 301 -21.47 -2.88 -8.07
C ILE A 301 -22.43 -2.80 -6.89
N ARG A 302 -22.72 -3.92 -6.25
CA ARG A 302 -23.50 -4.00 -5.01
C ARG A 302 -22.73 -4.83 -3.99
N ILE A 303 -22.56 -4.27 -2.80
CA ILE A 303 -21.90 -4.91 -1.67
C ILE A 303 -22.89 -4.91 -0.52
N ARG A 304 -23.21 -6.10 0.00
CA ARG A 304 -24.10 -6.26 1.14
C ARG A 304 -23.41 -7.07 2.23
N VAL A 305 -23.46 -6.58 3.46
CA VAL A 305 -22.96 -7.33 4.61
C VAL A 305 -24.08 -8.26 5.07
N GLU A 306 -23.89 -9.56 4.86
CA GLU A 306 -24.91 -10.57 5.20
C GLU A 306 -24.88 -10.88 6.69
N ARG A 307 -23.68 -11.01 7.27
CA ARG A 307 -23.47 -11.36 8.67
C ARG A 307 -22.17 -10.80 9.21
N MET A 308 -22.14 -10.47 10.50
CA MET A 308 -20.91 -10.12 11.21
C MET A 308 -20.74 -10.97 12.46
N ASN A 309 -19.50 -11.40 12.75
CA ASN A 309 -19.18 -12.11 13.97
C ASN A 309 -18.02 -11.41 14.68
N ARG A 310 -18.36 -10.60 15.69
CA ARG A 310 -17.40 -9.80 16.45
C ARG A 310 -16.41 -10.65 17.26
N ARG A 311 -16.84 -11.82 17.76
CA ARG A 311 -15.97 -12.70 18.57
C ARG A 311 -14.96 -13.46 17.72
N ALA A 312 -15.36 -13.86 16.52
CA ALA A 312 -14.52 -14.57 15.57
C ALA A 312 -13.86 -13.64 14.54
N HIS A 313 -14.05 -12.32 14.68
CA HIS A 313 -13.47 -11.28 13.83
C HIS A 313 -13.62 -11.53 12.32
N TYR A 314 -14.83 -11.90 11.89
CA TYR A 314 -15.14 -12.02 10.46
C TYR A 314 -16.47 -11.36 10.07
N ALA A 315 -16.61 -11.03 8.78
CA ALA A 315 -17.85 -10.62 8.15
C ALA A 315 -18.10 -11.44 6.88
N ASP A 316 -19.34 -11.91 6.69
CA ASP A 316 -19.76 -12.54 5.44
C ASP A 316 -20.38 -11.44 4.55
N VAL A 317 -19.79 -11.22 3.38
CA VAL A 317 -20.12 -10.13 2.46
C VAL A 317 -20.53 -10.69 1.11
N LYS A 318 -21.72 -10.31 0.65
CA LYS A 318 -22.21 -10.62 -0.69
C LYS A 318 -21.83 -9.50 -1.65
N ILE A 319 -21.15 -9.87 -2.73
CA ILE A 319 -20.74 -8.93 -3.77
C ILE A 319 -21.39 -9.34 -5.08
N ILE A 320 -21.97 -8.36 -5.76
CA ILE A 320 -22.50 -8.48 -7.12
C ILE A 320 -21.83 -7.39 -7.94
N SER A 321 -21.18 -7.76 -9.05
CA SER A 321 -20.66 -6.80 -10.01
C SER A 321 -21.10 -7.20 -11.40
N THR A 322 -21.72 -6.28 -12.13
CA THR A 322 -22.06 -6.49 -13.55
C THR A 322 -21.07 -5.77 -14.48
N PHE A 323 -19.90 -5.40 -13.94
CA PHE A 323 -18.81 -4.80 -14.69
C PHE A 323 -18.33 -5.73 -15.81
N ASP A 324 -18.30 -5.21 -17.02
CA ASP A 324 -17.82 -5.90 -18.22
C ASP A 324 -16.76 -5.03 -18.91
N PRO A 325 -15.46 -5.41 -18.84
CA PRO A 325 -14.41 -4.63 -19.44
C PRO A 325 -14.40 -4.67 -20.98
N ILE A 326 -15.04 -5.68 -21.58
CA ILE A 326 -15.06 -5.91 -23.03
C ILE A 326 -16.18 -5.11 -23.69
N ALA A 327 -17.26 -4.83 -22.95
CA ALA A 327 -18.40 -4.08 -23.44
C ALA A 327 -18.05 -2.63 -23.85
N CYS A 328 -18.64 -2.17 -24.95
CA CYS A 328 -18.58 -0.76 -25.36
C CYS A 328 -19.50 0.08 -24.47
N ARG A 329 -19.11 1.32 -24.18
CA ARG A 329 -19.94 2.26 -23.41
C ARG A 329 -21.11 2.73 -24.26
N SER A 330 -22.16 3.22 -23.61
CA SER A 330 -23.39 3.71 -24.24
C SER A 330 -23.17 4.77 -25.33
N PHE A 331 -22.12 5.59 -25.20
CA PHE A 331 -21.73 6.62 -26.16
C PHE A 331 -20.72 6.15 -27.23
N GLU A 332 -20.36 4.87 -27.25
CA GLU A 332 -19.45 4.26 -28.24
C GLU A 332 -20.21 3.36 -29.22
N LEU A 333 -19.77 3.36 -30.48
CA LEU A 333 -20.29 2.45 -31.49
C LEU A 333 -19.47 1.16 -31.50
N LYS A 334 -20.14 0.01 -31.31
CA LYS A 334 -19.53 -1.31 -31.47
C LYS A 334 -19.34 -1.63 -32.95
N LYS A 335 -18.09 -1.74 -33.42
CA LYS A 335 -17.73 -2.14 -34.79
C LYS A 335 -17.11 -3.53 -34.78
N ALA A 336 -17.76 -4.50 -35.41
CA ALA A 336 -17.18 -5.82 -35.63
C ALA A 336 -16.00 -5.76 -36.61
N LEU A 337 -14.93 -6.52 -36.33
CA LEU A 337 -13.82 -6.70 -37.27
C LEU A 337 -14.13 -7.88 -38.21
N SER A 338 -13.84 -7.71 -39.50
CA SER A 338 -14.00 -8.80 -40.46
C SER A 338 -12.91 -9.86 -40.28
N SER A 339 -13.19 -11.10 -40.64
CA SER A 339 -12.20 -12.20 -40.56
C SER A 339 -10.92 -11.90 -41.34
N ASN A 340 -11.03 -11.14 -42.44
CA ASN A 340 -9.87 -10.69 -43.23
C ASN A 340 -9.01 -9.70 -42.44
N ASN A 341 -9.62 -8.79 -41.67
CA ASN A 341 -8.89 -7.83 -40.84
C ASN A 341 -8.24 -8.51 -39.64
N ILE A 342 -8.93 -9.48 -39.02
CA ILE A 342 -8.41 -10.30 -37.91
C ILE A 342 -7.15 -11.04 -38.36
N ASN A 343 -7.21 -11.74 -39.51
CA ASN A 343 -6.08 -12.49 -40.06
C ASN A 343 -4.93 -11.57 -40.51
N ALA A 344 -5.24 -10.45 -41.17
CA ALA A 344 -4.23 -9.50 -41.63
C ALA A 344 -3.47 -8.82 -40.47
N LYS A 345 -4.14 -8.60 -39.34
CA LYS A 345 -3.56 -7.97 -38.14
C LYS A 345 -3.12 -8.96 -37.06
N SER A 346 -3.28 -10.27 -37.30
CA SER A 346 -2.96 -11.34 -36.35
C SER A 346 -3.52 -11.11 -34.94
N THR A 347 -4.75 -10.61 -34.84
CA THR A 347 -5.42 -10.29 -33.56
C THR A 347 -6.53 -11.30 -33.25
N THR A 348 -6.91 -11.44 -31.98
CA THR A 348 -8.09 -12.23 -31.53
C THR A 348 -9.30 -11.35 -31.25
N VAL A 349 -9.20 -10.04 -31.50
CA VAL A 349 -10.28 -9.07 -31.24
C VAL A 349 -11.45 -9.26 -32.23
N GLU A 350 -12.65 -9.49 -31.69
CA GLU A 350 -13.88 -9.63 -32.48
C GLU A 350 -14.53 -8.29 -32.84
N HIS A 351 -14.44 -7.31 -31.95
CA HIS A 351 -15.01 -5.96 -32.14
C HIS A 351 -14.15 -4.88 -31.50
N ILE A 352 -14.27 -3.66 -31.97
CA ILE A 352 -13.70 -2.48 -31.32
C ILE A 352 -14.80 -1.50 -30.92
N CYS A 353 -14.53 -0.66 -29.92
CA CYS A 353 -15.44 0.40 -29.49
C CYS A 353 -14.97 1.73 -30.07
N LEU A 354 -15.75 2.28 -31.00
CA LEU A 354 -15.46 3.57 -31.65
C LEU A 354 -16.01 4.71 -30.79
N PRO A 355 -15.18 5.68 -30.36
CA PRO A 355 -15.66 6.85 -29.66
C PRO A 355 -16.45 7.77 -30.59
N SER A 356 -17.31 8.60 -29.99
CA SER A 356 -18.18 9.54 -30.68
C SER A 356 -17.47 10.80 -31.23
N SER A 357 -16.20 11.02 -30.88
CA SER A 357 -15.41 12.14 -31.42
C SER A 357 -14.02 11.71 -31.89
N HIS A 358 -13.63 12.26 -33.04
CA HIS A 358 -12.35 12.09 -33.77
C HIS A 358 -12.12 10.72 -34.44
N ALA A 359 -11.44 10.77 -35.58
CA ALA A 359 -10.87 9.59 -36.24
C ALA A 359 -9.66 9.12 -35.40
N ILE A 360 -9.91 8.24 -34.43
CA ILE A 360 -8.85 7.52 -33.73
C ILE A 360 -8.39 6.37 -34.63
N ASP A 361 -7.08 6.16 -34.68
CA ASP A 361 -6.46 5.07 -35.41
C ASP A 361 -7.04 3.70 -34.98
N GLU A 362 -7.41 2.88 -35.96
CA GLU A 362 -8.01 1.57 -35.75
C GLU A 362 -7.03 0.62 -35.08
N GLU A 363 -5.73 0.74 -35.35
CA GLU A 363 -4.70 -0.09 -34.71
C GLU A 363 -4.62 0.17 -33.20
N PHE A 364 -4.62 1.44 -32.80
CA PHE A 364 -4.72 1.82 -31.38
C PHE A 364 -5.98 1.26 -30.70
N LEU A 365 -7.13 1.30 -31.37
CA LEU A 365 -8.38 0.76 -30.81
C LEU A 365 -8.36 -0.77 -30.68
N ILE A 366 -7.69 -1.47 -31.59
CA ILE A 366 -7.46 -2.91 -31.50
C ILE A 366 -6.59 -3.22 -30.27
N GLN A 367 -5.44 -2.56 -30.12
CA GLN A 367 -4.57 -2.74 -28.95
C GLN A 367 -5.31 -2.46 -27.63
N LYS A 368 -6.15 -1.42 -27.62
CA LYS A 368 -6.98 -1.10 -26.45
C LYS A 368 -7.97 -2.21 -26.14
N GLN A 369 -8.59 -2.81 -27.16
CA GLN A 369 -9.51 -3.92 -26.97
C GLN A 369 -8.80 -5.22 -26.57
N GLU A 370 -7.59 -5.49 -27.06
CA GLU A 370 -6.78 -6.64 -26.62
C GLU A 370 -6.52 -6.59 -25.11
N LYS A 371 -6.17 -5.40 -24.59
CA LYS A 371 -6.02 -5.19 -23.13
C LYS A 371 -7.32 -5.44 -22.37
N ARG A 372 -8.47 -5.03 -22.92
CA ARG A 372 -9.79 -5.31 -22.32
C ARG A 372 -10.14 -6.79 -22.32
N ASN A 373 -9.78 -7.52 -23.38
CA ASN A 373 -10.02 -8.96 -23.47
C ASN A 373 -9.17 -9.74 -22.46
N ARG A 374 -7.97 -9.26 -22.14
CA ARG A 374 -7.06 -9.83 -21.12
C ARG A 374 -7.14 -9.12 -19.76
N PHE A 375 -8.19 -8.33 -19.52
CA PHE A 375 -8.29 -7.43 -18.37
C PHE A 375 -8.06 -8.14 -17.02
N PHE A 376 -8.61 -9.34 -16.84
CA PHE A 376 -8.47 -10.12 -15.62
C PHE A 376 -7.15 -10.92 -15.52
N ASP A 377 -6.39 -11.00 -16.62
CA ASP A 377 -5.10 -11.69 -16.69
C ASP A 377 -3.95 -10.72 -16.39
N ASP A 378 -4.04 -9.49 -16.93
CA ASP A 378 -2.93 -8.53 -16.98
C ASP A 378 -2.58 -7.90 -15.60
N ARG A 379 -3.43 -8.00 -14.57
CA ARG A 379 -3.15 -7.39 -13.25
C ARG A 379 -3.78 -8.11 -12.06
N GLN A 380 -2.97 -8.38 -11.03
CA GLN A 380 -3.39 -9.08 -9.81
C GLN A 380 -3.49 -8.17 -8.56
N THR A 381 -2.76 -7.06 -8.57
CA THR A 381 -2.73 -6.05 -7.50
C THR A 381 -2.40 -4.68 -8.09
N TYR A 382 -2.29 -3.65 -7.26
CA TYR A 382 -1.71 -2.37 -7.61
C TYR A 382 -0.69 -1.94 -6.55
N GLY A 383 0.31 -1.17 -6.98
CA GLY A 383 1.21 -0.50 -6.06
C GLY A 383 2.66 -0.91 -6.19
N MET A 384 3.40 -0.78 -5.09
CA MET A 384 4.82 -1.10 -5.03
C MET A 384 5.08 -2.59 -5.15
N ASN A 385 4.14 -3.43 -4.72
CA ASN A 385 4.20 -4.89 -4.83
C ASN A 385 3.87 -5.44 -6.23
N ALA A 386 3.53 -4.60 -7.22
CA ALA A 386 3.22 -5.03 -8.58
C ALA A 386 4.48 -5.24 -9.42
N CYS A 387 4.56 -6.38 -10.13
CA CYS A 387 5.64 -6.64 -11.08
C CYS A 387 5.56 -5.76 -12.33
N GLU A 388 6.72 -5.53 -12.95
CA GLU A 388 6.82 -5.02 -14.31
C GLU A 388 6.19 -5.97 -15.33
N ASP A 389 5.81 -5.44 -16.50
CA ASP A 389 5.21 -6.22 -17.57
C ASP A 389 6.15 -7.35 -18.00
N GLY A 390 5.64 -8.59 -18.06
CA GLY A 390 6.43 -9.78 -18.40
C GLY A 390 7.09 -10.50 -17.21
N LYS A 391 6.97 -9.96 -16.00
CA LYS A 391 7.41 -10.61 -14.75
C LYS A 391 6.22 -11.13 -13.94
N ILE A 392 6.48 -12.05 -13.02
CA ILE A 392 5.51 -12.64 -12.09
C ILE A 392 6.11 -12.75 -10.69
N TRP A 393 5.27 -12.75 -9.65
CA TRP A 393 5.74 -13.04 -8.30
C TRP A 393 6.32 -14.43 -8.18
N ARG A 394 7.48 -14.50 -7.55
CA ARG A 394 8.21 -15.71 -7.19
C ARG A 394 7.36 -16.60 -6.27
N ALA A 395 6.66 -15.98 -5.32
CA ALA A 395 5.63 -16.62 -4.51
C ALA A 395 6.09 -17.92 -3.82
N ILE A 396 7.30 -17.93 -3.27
CA ILE A 396 7.79 -19.02 -2.40
C ILE A 396 6.86 -19.21 -1.21
N ASP A 397 6.39 -18.10 -0.62
CA ASP A 397 5.25 -18.08 0.28
C ASP A 397 4.24 -16.98 -0.14
N ALA A 398 3.26 -16.73 0.73
CA ALA A 398 2.22 -15.75 0.45
C ALA A 398 2.67 -14.27 0.56
N TYR A 399 3.83 -13.97 1.15
CA TYR A 399 4.38 -12.61 1.25
C TYR A 399 5.59 -12.40 0.34
N ASP A 400 6.04 -13.43 -0.39
CA ASP A 400 7.15 -13.36 -1.34
C ASP A 400 6.73 -12.68 -2.66
N TYR A 401 6.65 -11.36 -2.60
CA TYR A 401 6.33 -10.48 -3.74
C TYR A 401 7.50 -10.28 -4.73
N VAL A 402 8.61 -11.02 -4.60
CA VAL A 402 9.78 -10.86 -5.48
C VAL A 402 9.42 -11.15 -6.93
N CYS A 403 9.74 -10.26 -7.87
CA CYS A 403 9.38 -10.43 -9.28
C CYS A 403 10.48 -11.15 -10.08
N VAL A 404 10.09 -12.25 -10.73
CA VAL A 404 10.95 -13.13 -11.52
C VAL A 404 10.35 -13.38 -12.91
N ASP A 405 11.11 -14.00 -13.81
CA ASP A 405 10.58 -14.44 -15.10
C ASP A 405 9.59 -15.61 -14.96
N TYR A 406 8.62 -15.71 -15.88
CA TYR A 406 7.59 -16.76 -15.83
C TYR A 406 8.13 -18.19 -15.74
N GLU A 407 9.24 -18.48 -16.42
CA GLU A 407 9.87 -19.80 -16.42
C GLU A 407 10.37 -20.21 -15.03
N ARG A 408 10.61 -19.24 -14.15
CA ARG A 408 11.17 -19.45 -12.82
C ARG A 408 10.24 -20.21 -11.88
N ILE A 409 8.93 -20.08 -12.08
CA ILE A 409 7.91 -20.71 -11.25
C ILE A 409 8.05 -22.23 -11.25
N ALA A 410 8.39 -22.83 -12.39
CA ALA A 410 8.58 -24.28 -12.50
C ALA A 410 9.71 -24.78 -11.59
N THR A 411 10.84 -24.06 -11.53
CA THR A 411 11.98 -24.43 -10.68
C THR A 411 11.62 -24.35 -9.19
N ILE A 412 10.93 -23.29 -8.76
CA ILE A 412 10.53 -23.13 -7.35
C ILE A 412 9.59 -24.23 -6.90
N LEU A 413 8.63 -24.60 -7.76
CA LEU A 413 7.71 -25.70 -7.49
C LEU A 413 8.45 -27.04 -7.40
N GLU A 414 9.40 -27.29 -8.30
CA GLU A 414 10.24 -28.49 -8.29
C GLU A 414 11.07 -28.58 -7.00
N ASP A 415 11.69 -27.47 -6.58
CA ASP A 415 12.48 -27.43 -5.35
C ASP A 415 11.64 -27.73 -4.10
N ASN A 416 10.44 -27.17 -4.02
CA ASN A 416 9.51 -27.44 -2.93
C ASN A 416 9.08 -28.92 -2.91
N GLN A 417 8.89 -29.54 -4.08
CA GLN A 417 8.54 -30.97 -4.18
C GLN A 417 9.70 -31.89 -3.75
N LEU A 418 10.94 -31.51 -4.11
CA LEU A 418 12.13 -32.32 -3.86
C LEU A 418 12.71 -32.14 -2.45
N ASP A 419 12.29 -31.13 -1.67
CA ASP A 419 12.78 -30.85 -0.30
C ASP A 419 12.89 -32.12 0.56
N SER A 420 11.81 -32.90 0.60
CA SER A 420 11.74 -34.12 1.42
C SER A 420 12.81 -35.16 1.06
N THR A 421 13.21 -35.23 -0.21
CA THR A 421 14.26 -36.15 -0.69
C THR A 421 15.67 -35.63 -0.46
N ARG A 422 15.81 -34.30 -0.35
CA ARG A 422 17.06 -33.56 -0.15
C ARG A 422 17.38 -33.31 1.32
N ARG A 423 16.44 -33.60 2.22
CA ARG A 423 16.57 -33.41 3.67
C ARG A 423 16.87 -34.72 4.42
N SER A 424 17.61 -34.58 5.51
CA SER A 424 17.89 -35.60 6.54
C SER A 424 17.55 -35.05 7.92
N ASP A 425 17.66 -35.89 8.95
CA ASP A 425 17.39 -35.47 10.35
C ASP A 425 18.36 -34.35 10.81
N ASP A 426 19.56 -34.30 10.24
CA ASP A 426 20.59 -33.29 10.54
C ASP A 426 20.52 -32.05 9.64
N GLY A 427 19.47 -31.91 8.80
CA GLY A 427 19.30 -30.80 7.86
C GLY A 427 19.44 -31.21 6.39
N CYS A 428 19.88 -30.31 5.51
CA CYS A 428 20.04 -30.60 4.10
C CYS A 428 21.19 -31.59 3.86
N ARG A 429 20.93 -32.64 3.07
CA ARG A 429 21.94 -33.65 2.70
C ARG A 429 22.95 -33.02 1.75
N ASP A 430 24.22 -33.42 1.84
CA ASP A 430 25.22 -33.04 0.82
C ASP A 430 24.78 -33.55 -0.58
N PRO A 431 24.84 -32.72 -1.64
CA PRO A 431 25.44 -31.38 -1.75
C PRO A 431 24.46 -30.20 -1.58
N TYR A 432 23.26 -30.44 -1.04
CA TYR A 432 22.21 -29.43 -0.88
C TYR A 432 22.44 -28.52 0.31
N VAL A 433 21.91 -27.30 0.21
CA VAL A 433 21.92 -26.27 1.25
C VAL A 433 20.50 -25.75 1.45
N THR A 434 20.25 -25.12 2.60
CA THR A 434 19.00 -24.40 2.83
C THR A 434 18.85 -23.27 1.81
N ARG A 435 17.65 -23.07 1.26
CA ARG A 435 17.35 -22.03 0.27
C ARG A 435 17.45 -20.62 0.87
N ASP A 436 16.97 -20.44 2.10
CA ASP A 436 17.09 -19.21 2.89
C ASP A 436 16.64 -17.95 2.13
N ALA A 437 15.53 -18.05 1.37
CA ALA A 437 14.98 -16.90 0.67
C ALA A 437 14.50 -15.80 1.64
N PHE A 438 14.08 -16.19 2.84
CA PHE A 438 13.69 -15.31 3.94
C PHE A 438 13.72 -16.12 5.24
N VAL A 439 13.65 -15.43 6.37
CA VAL A 439 13.65 -16.07 7.70
C VAL A 439 12.53 -17.10 7.80
N GLY A 440 12.90 -18.37 7.92
CA GLY A 440 11.96 -19.50 8.02
C GLY A 440 11.83 -20.34 6.75
N ASP A 441 12.36 -19.89 5.60
CA ASP A 441 12.45 -20.70 4.39
C ASP A 441 13.58 -21.73 4.50
N ASN A 442 13.21 -22.94 4.90
CA ASN A 442 14.18 -23.98 5.18
C ASN A 442 14.38 -24.96 4.02
N VAL A 443 13.74 -24.78 2.86
CA VAL A 443 13.74 -25.77 1.76
C VAL A 443 15.15 -26.09 1.28
N CYS A 444 15.48 -27.37 1.07
CA CYS A 444 16.79 -27.80 0.62
C CYS A 444 16.92 -27.73 -0.91
N VAL A 445 17.90 -26.97 -1.38
CA VAL A 445 18.18 -26.70 -2.80
C VAL A 445 19.65 -26.88 -3.14
N MET A 446 19.98 -26.90 -4.44
CA MET A 446 21.38 -26.89 -4.88
C MET A 446 22.07 -25.58 -4.49
N LYS A 447 23.40 -25.60 -4.34
CA LYS A 447 24.15 -24.40 -3.97
C LYS A 447 24.00 -23.26 -4.98
N GLU A 448 23.93 -23.60 -6.26
CA GLU A 448 23.71 -22.64 -7.35
C GLU A 448 22.34 -21.95 -7.24
N GLU A 449 21.33 -22.69 -6.79
CA GLU A 449 19.97 -22.20 -6.60
C GLU A 449 19.88 -21.25 -5.41
N HIS A 450 20.52 -21.59 -4.28
CA HIS A 450 20.66 -20.67 -3.15
C HIS A 450 21.29 -19.33 -3.58
N VAL A 451 22.40 -19.36 -4.32
CA VAL A 451 23.05 -18.13 -4.82
C VAL A 451 22.10 -17.32 -5.69
N ARG A 452 21.32 -17.98 -6.56
CA ARG A 452 20.34 -17.32 -7.43
C ARG A 452 19.22 -16.65 -6.62
N ILE A 453 18.66 -17.33 -5.61
CA ILE A 453 17.62 -16.80 -4.74
C ILE A 453 18.09 -15.54 -3.99
N HIS A 454 19.32 -15.54 -3.47
CA HIS A 454 19.88 -14.34 -2.84
C HIS A 454 20.11 -13.21 -3.83
N GLN A 455 20.48 -13.52 -5.07
CA GLN A 455 20.60 -12.50 -6.13
C GLN A 455 19.22 -11.91 -6.46
N GLU A 456 18.18 -12.73 -6.60
CA GLU A 456 16.80 -12.27 -6.80
C GLU A 456 16.29 -11.38 -5.65
N ASN A 457 16.67 -11.70 -4.41
CA ASN A 457 16.35 -10.85 -3.26
C ASN A 457 17.07 -9.50 -3.31
N ASN A 458 18.34 -9.48 -3.73
CA ASN A 458 19.11 -8.24 -3.88
C ASN A 458 18.56 -7.37 -5.03
N ASP A 459 18.11 -8.02 -6.10
CA ASP A 459 17.59 -7.38 -7.32
C ASP A 459 16.08 -7.13 -7.24
N PHE A 460 15.42 -7.48 -6.12
CA PHE A 460 13.97 -7.41 -5.93
C PHE A 460 13.39 -6.12 -6.49
N HIS A 461 14.03 -5.00 -6.16
CA HIS A 461 13.65 -3.65 -6.51
C HIS A 461 13.62 -3.34 -8.00
N SER A 462 14.49 -3.98 -8.79
CA SER A 462 14.68 -3.71 -10.22
C SER A 462 13.56 -4.24 -11.10
N HIS A 463 12.67 -5.08 -10.55
CA HIS A 463 11.59 -5.74 -11.30
C HIS A 463 10.19 -5.36 -10.79
N MET A 464 10.12 -4.38 -9.89
CA MET A 464 8.89 -3.87 -9.30
C MET A 464 8.49 -2.57 -9.99
N ARG A 465 7.24 -2.50 -10.45
CA ARG A 465 6.74 -1.46 -11.36
C ARG A 465 6.78 -0.04 -10.78
N ASN A 466 6.66 0.11 -9.46
CA ASN A 466 6.59 1.41 -8.79
C ASN A 466 7.65 1.56 -7.70
N TYR A 467 8.80 0.90 -7.83
CA TYR A 467 9.80 0.93 -6.77
C TYR A 467 10.46 2.30 -6.63
N ALA A 468 10.14 2.96 -5.53
CA ALA A 468 10.98 3.94 -4.89
C ALA A 468 10.73 3.75 -3.39
N PHE A 469 11.75 3.47 -2.60
CA PHE A 469 11.56 3.00 -1.23
C PHE A 469 12.58 3.63 -0.28
N PHE A 470 12.11 3.83 0.95
CA PHE A 470 12.87 4.18 2.12
C PHE A 470 13.09 2.92 2.96
N ASN A 471 14.28 2.33 2.84
CA ASN A 471 15.04 1.76 3.95
C ASN A 471 16.35 1.19 3.40
N GLY A 472 17.46 1.86 3.69
CA GLY A 472 18.81 1.32 3.52
C GLY A 472 19.47 1.48 2.15
N GLN A 473 18.79 2.04 1.15
CA GLN A 473 19.41 2.42 -0.13
C GLN A 473 19.98 3.84 -0.14
N ASP A 474 19.79 4.58 0.96
CA ASP A 474 20.33 5.92 1.08
C ASP A 474 21.81 5.86 1.42
N THR A 475 22.59 6.64 0.68
CA THR A 475 24.03 6.71 0.88
C THR A 475 24.32 7.45 2.19
N VAL A 476 25.47 7.15 2.81
CA VAL A 476 26.00 8.04 3.84
C VAL A 476 26.25 9.39 3.16
N GLY A 477 25.61 10.43 3.67
CA GLY A 477 25.68 11.76 3.08
C GLY A 477 25.17 12.83 4.04
N VAL A 478 25.59 14.06 3.74
CA VAL A 478 25.53 15.24 4.63
C VAL A 478 24.12 15.81 4.68
#